data_AF-M0AZS1-F1
#
_entry.id   AF-M0AZS1-F1
#
_cell.length_a   1.000
_cell.length_b   1.000
_cell.length_c   1.000
_cell.angle_alpha   90.00
_cell.angle_beta   90.00
_cell.angle_gamma   90.00
#
_symmetry.space_group_name_H-M   'P 1'
#
loop_
_entity.id
_entity.type
_entity.pdbx_description
1 polymer ?
#
loop_
_entity_poly.entity_id
_entity_poly.type
_entity_poly.pdbx_seq_one_letter_code
_entity_poly.pdbx_strand_id
1 'polypeptide(L)'
;MTDDGLPFETAETTQTSQTSQTAQTAQRTPTGQDTQPGKAARTDDPIERIAARVRTEFSESIRRLIAFGPAVRGDSTLQTEADLLVGIEDDEVATGADEETDCERALTELAHDVALEHEIVLTVHVLPIERFEANEDHPFIERAIAEGTEFISPTPESNER
;
A
#
# COMPACT_ATOMS: atom_id res chain seq x y z
N MET A 1 7.19 -2.37 72.37
CA MET A 1 8.65 -2.25 72.31
C MET A 1 9.09 -3.32 71.32
N THR A 2 9.51 -3.03 70.09
CA THR A 2 10.18 -1.85 69.50
C THR A 2 9.96 -1.99 67.98
N ASP A 3 9.29 -1.06 67.29
CA ASP A 3 9.87 0.03 66.46
C ASP A 3 11.20 -0.32 65.76
N ASP A 4 11.15 -0.42 64.42
CA ASP A 4 12.25 -0.23 63.44
C ASP A 4 11.60 -0.43 62.04
N GLY A 5 11.24 0.57 61.23
CA GLY A 5 11.74 1.94 61.18
C GLY A 5 12.89 2.05 60.18
N LEU A 6 12.68 1.74 58.89
CA LEU A 6 13.63 2.13 57.84
C LEU A 6 12.96 2.94 56.70
N PRO A 7 13.49 4.14 56.40
CA PRO A 7 12.92 5.10 55.45
C PRO A 7 13.47 4.89 54.04
N PHE A 8 12.66 5.14 53.01
CA PHE A 8 13.18 5.47 51.69
C PHE A 8 13.01 6.97 51.45
N GLU A 9 14.18 7.59 51.49
CA GLU A 9 14.50 8.98 51.25
C GLU A 9 14.31 9.32 49.76
N THR A 10 13.57 10.40 49.53
CA THR A 10 13.82 11.50 48.59
C THR A 10 14.64 11.19 47.33
N ALA A 11 13.96 11.06 46.19
CA ALA A 11 14.51 11.45 44.89
C ALA A 11 13.75 12.68 44.39
N GLU A 12 14.42 13.80 44.59
CA GLU A 12 14.19 15.12 44.00
C GLU A 12 14.19 15.02 42.47
N THR A 13 13.15 15.52 41.79
CA THR A 13 13.26 15.92 40.38
C THR A 13 12.44 17.17 40.17
N THR A 14 13.09 18.28 40.49
CA THR A 14 13.10 19.54 39.73
C THR A 14 11.84 19.89 38.94
N GLN A 15 11.06 20.76 39.58
CA GLN A 15 10.26 21.81 38.95
C GLN A 15 11.14 22.66 38.02
N THR A 16 10.75 22.79 36.75
CA THR A 16 11.14 23.97 35.96
C THR A 16 9.94 24.38 35.10
N SER A 17 9.10 25.21 35.69
CA SER A 17 8.21 26.11 34.96
C SER A 17 9.07 27.17 34.29
N GLN A 18 9.02 27.29 32.96
CA GLN A 18 9.30 28.54 32.28
C GLN A 18 8.19 28.85 31.27
N THR A 19 7.34 29.79 31.71
CA THR A 19 6.46 30.58 30.89
C THR A 19 7.26 31.77 30.35
N SER A 20 7.27 32.00 29.03
CA SER A 20 7.53 33.30 28.39
C SER A 20 6.97 33.22 26.97
N GLN A 21 5.75 33.69 26.74
CA GLN A 21 5.47 35.04 26.20
C GLN A 21 6.25 35.38 24.92
N THR A 22 5.54 35.37 23.80
CA THR A 22 5.40 36.59 22.97
C THR A 22 4.23 36.38 22.00
N ALA A 23 3.18 37.17 22.21
CA ALA A 23 2.19 37.44 21.18
C ALA A 23 2.91 38.09 19.99
N GLN A 24 2.78 37.51 18.80
CA GLN A 24 3.04 38.21 17.54
C GLN A 24 1.80 38.12 16.67
N THR A 25 0.90 39.06 16.94
CA THR A 25 -0.05 39.60 15.97
C THR A 25 0.76 40.24 14.85
N ALA A 26 0.98 39.50 13.76
CA ALA A 26 1.37 40.07 12.48
C ALA A 26 0.44 39.51 11.42
N GLN A 27 -0.60 40.30 11.13
CA GLN A 27 -1.40 40.18 9.93
C GLN A 27 -0.46 40.17 8.72
N ARG A 28 -0.42 39.05 8.00
CA ARG A 28 -0.04 39.05 6.58
C ARG A 28 -1.02 38.17 5.83
N THR A 29 -1.89 38.86 5.10
CA THR A 29 -2.66 38.37 3.97
C THR A 29 -1.76 37.55 3.04
N PRO A 30 -2.12 36.32 2.65
CA PRO A 30 -1.61 35.75 1.42
C PRO A 30 -2.65 35.99 0.31
N THR A 31 -2.61 37.18 -0.28
CA THR A 31 -2.95 37.32 -1.69
C THR A 31 -1.68 36.96 -2.44
N GLY A 32 -1.67 35.75 -3.00
CA GLY A 32 -0.55 35.21 -3.73
C GLY A 32 -0.85 33.75 -4.03
N GLN A 33 -1.61 33.52 -5.09
CA GLN A 33 -1.64 32.22 -5.75
C GLN A 33 -0.24 31.94 -6.29
N ASP A 34 0.64 31.46 -5.42
CA ASP A 34 1.78 30.67 -5.86
C ASP A 34 1.19 29.35 -6.34
N THR A 35 1.02 29.27 -7.66
CA THR A 35 0.80 28.02 -8.37
C THR A 35 2.04 27.18 -8.13
N GLN A 36 2.03 26.41 -7.04
CA GLN A 36 3.09 25.46 -6.76
C GLN A 36 2.95 24.32 -7.77
N PRO A 37 3.95 24.10 -8.64
CA PRO A 37 3.92 23.01 -9.59
C PRO A 37 3.96 21.70 -8.80
N GLY A 38 2.98 20.85 -9.07
CA GLY A 38 2.94 19.41 -8.74
C GLY A 38 3.61 19.02 -7.42
N LYS A 39 2.85 19.03 -6.33
CA LYS A 39 3.09 18.05 -5.27
C LYS A 39 2.97 16.69 -5.98
N ALA A 40 4.10 16.06 -6.29
CA ALA A 40 4.11 14.63 -6.61
C ALA A 40 3.29 13.99 -5.50
N ALA A 41 2.12 13.47 -5.86
CA ALA A 41 1.21 12.86 -4.91
C ALA A 41 2.05 11.77 -4.22
N ARG A 42 2.33 11.97 -2.93
CA ARG A 42 2.64 10.81 -2.11
C ARG A 42 1.34 10.03 -2.15
N THR A 43 1.36 8.97 -2.92
CA THR A 43 0.31 7.97 -2.90
C THR A 43 0.33 7.37 -1.50
N ASP A 44 -0.44 7.96 -0.58
CA ASP A 44 -0.70 7.41 0.76
C ASP A 44 -1.73 6.26 0.69
N ASP A 45 -2.24 5.96 -0.52
CA ASP A 45 -3.09 4.81 -0.77
C ASP A 45 -2.25 3.52 -0.85
N PRO A 46 -2.51 2.53 0.03
CA PRO A 46 -1.72 1.30 0.08
C PRO A 46 -1.83 0.47 -1.21
N ILE A 47 -2.99 0.51 -1.86
CA ILE A 47 -3.27 -0.29 -3.06
C ILE A 47 -2.47 0.25 -4.24
N GLU A 48 -2.48 1.57 -4.45
CA GLU A 48 -1.65 2.18 -5.47
C GLU A 48 -0.15 2.00 -5.18
N ARG A 49 0.28 1.95 -3.91
CA ARG A 49 1.68 1.70 -3.52
C ARG A 49 2.13 0.27 -3.86
N ILE A 50 1.30 -0.73 -3.53
CA ILE A 50 1.50 -2.12 -3.98
C ILE A 50 1.57 -2.15 -5.50
N ALA A 51 0.59 -1.57 -6.19
CA ALA A 51 0.55 -1.59 -7.64
C ALA A 51 1.78 -0.94 -8.28
N ALA A 52 2.28 0.16 -7.71
CA ALA A 52 3.51 0.80 -8.16
C ALA A 52 4.74 -0.11 -8.01
N ARG A 53 4.83 -0.83 -6.89
CA ARG A 53 5.98 -1.70 -6.61
C ARG A 53 5.96 -2.98 -7.43
N VAL A 54 4.78 -3.61 -7.53
CA VAL A 54 4.50 -4.74 -8.42
C VAL A 54 4.87 -4.40 -9.87
N ARG A 55 4.46 -3.23 -10.38
CA ARG A 55 4.87 -2.78 -11.71
C ARG A 55 6.38 -2.57 -11.83
N THR A 56 7.03 -2.04 -10.81
CA THR A 56 8.48 -1.77 -10.87
C THR A 56 9.29 -3.07 -10.96
N GLU A 57 8.87 -4.10 -10.22
CA GLU A 57 9.63 -5.35 -10.12
C GLU A 57 9.27 -6.36 -11.23
N PHE A 58 8.04 -6.32 -11.77
CA PHE A 58 7.52 -7.33 -12.70
C PHE A 58 6.92 -6.75 -14.00
N SER A 59 7.24 -5.49 -14.35
CA SER A 59 6.63 -4.77 -15.49
C SER A 59 6.58 -5.52 -16.82
N GLU A 60 7.58 -6.35 -17.12
CA GLU A 60 7.69 -7.04 -18.41
C GLU A 60 6.78 -8.28 -18.48
N SER A 61 6.44 -8.88 -17.33
CA SER A 61 5.67 -10.12 -17.26
C SER A 61 4.19 -9.89 -16.94
N ILE A 62 3.87 -8.78 -16.27
CA ILE A 62 2.49 -8.44 -15.88
C ILE A 62 1.72 -7.88 -17.06
N ARG A 63 0.68 -8.61 -17.47
CA ARG A 63 -0.29 -8.17 -18.48
C ARG A 63 -1.51 -7.51 -17.87
N ARG A 64 -1.89 -7.94 -16.67
CA ARG A 64 -3.09 -7.42 -16.00
C ARG A 64 -2.86 -7.37 -14.49
N LEU A 65 -3.32 -6.29 -13.86
CA LEU A 65 -3.21 -6.09 -12.42
C LEU A 65 -4.49 -5.44 -11.93
N ILE A 66 -5.27 -6.14 -11.13
CA ILE A 66 -6.56 -5.67 -10.63
C ILE A 66 -6.57 -5.80 -9.12
N ALA A 67 -6.78 -4.69 -8.41
CA ALA A 67 -7.07 -4.74 -6.99
C ALA A 67 -8.56 -4.56 -6.75
N PHE A 68 -9.16 -5.35 -5.87
CA PHE A 68 -10.58 -5.26 -5.54
C PHE A 68 -10.83 -5.61 -4.07
N GLY A 69 -12.07 -5.41 -3.62
CA GLY A 69 -12.48 -5.67 -2.24
C GLY A 69 -12.76 -4.40 -1.42
N PRO A 70 -13.16 -4.55 -0.15
CA PRO A 70 -13.58 -3.44 0.71
C PRO A 70 -12.58 -2.28 0.81
N ALA A 71 -11.28 -2.57 0.81
CA ALA A 71 -10.26 -1.53 0.94
C ALA A 71 -10.15 -0.65 -0.31
N VAL A 72 -10.40 -1.25 -1.47
CA VAL A 72 -10.41 -0.53 -2.75
C VAL A 72 -11.66 0.34 -2.89
N ARG A 73 -12.80 -0.10 -2.34
CA ARG A 73 -14.05 0.68 -2.35
C ARG A 73 -14.09 1.84 -1.36
N GLY A 74 -13.12 1.94 -0.45
CA GLY A 74 -13.11 2.94 0.61
C GLY A 74 -14.12 2.66 1.73
N ASP A 75 -14.60 1.42 1.86
CA ASP A 75 -15.43 1.00 2.99
C ASP A 75 -14.53 0.86 4.22
N SER A 76 -14.42 1.94 5.01
CA SER A 76 -13.53 2.01 6.17
C SER A 76 -14.11 1.29 7.39
N THR A 77 -14.10 -0.04 7.39
CA THR A 77 -14.23 -0.83 8.63
C THR A 77 -12.85 -1.17 9.19
N LEU A 78 -12.72 -1.30 10.51
CA LEU A 78 -11.50 -1.82 11.13
C LEU A 78 -11.19 -3.20 10.49
N GLN A 79 -10.02 -3.33 9.86
CA GLN A 79 -9.59 -4.46 9.02
C GLN A 79 -10.18 -4.44 7.61
N THR A 80 -9.66 -3.54 6.80
CA THR A 80 -10.03 -3.47 5.39
C THR A 80 -9.26 -4.52 4.60
N GLU A 81 -10.00 -5.46 4.02
CA GLU A 81 -9.46 -6.52 3.16
C GLU A 81 -9.34 -6.02 1.71
N ALA A 82 -8.28 -6.43 1.02
CA ALA A 82 -8.14 -6.28 -0.42
C ALA A 82 -7.58 -7.55 -1.03
N ASP A 83 -8.06 -7.85 -2.23
CA ASP A 83 -7.57 -8.91 -3.09
C ASP A 83 -6.83 -8.28 -4.28
N LEU A 84 -5.68 -8.85 -4.64
CA LEU A 84 -4.89 -8.46 -5.79
C LEU A 84 -4.83 -9.61 -6.78
N LEU A 85 -5.44 -9.43 -7.96
CA LEU A 85 -5.40 -10.38 -9.06
C LEU A 85 -4.37 -9.93 -10.10
N VAL A 86 -3.39 -10.78 -10.34
CA VAL A 86 -2.27 -10.54 -11.25
C VAL A 86 -2.30 -11.55 -12.40
N GLY A 87 -2.40 -11.03 -13.62
CA GLY A 87 -2.30 -11.79 -14.87
C GLY A 87 -0.88 -11.69 -15.42
N ILE A 88 -0.19 -12.82 -15.51
CA ILE A 88 1.19 -12.93 -16.03
C ILE A 88 1.14 -13.59 -17.42
N GLU A 89 1.94 -13.11 -18.38
CA GLU A 89 1.99 -13.72 -19.72
C GLU A 89 2.58 -15.13 -19.71
N ASP A 90 3.64 -15.31 -18.94
CA ASP A 90 4.41 -16.56 -18.87
C ASP A 90 3.83 -17.50 -17.81
N ASP A 91 3.40 -18.70 -18.24
CA ASP A 91 2.80 -19.72 -17.38
C ASP A 91 3.79 -20.29 -16.35
N GLU A 92 5.08 -20.43 -16.71
CA GLU A 92 6.12 -20.94 -15.81
C GLU A 92 6.41 -19.92 -14.69
N VAL A 93 6.39 -18.64 -15.03
CA VAL A 93 6.50 -17.52 -14.07
C VAL A 93 5.25 -17.42 -13.19
N ALA A 94 4.06 -17.61 -13.77
CA ALA A 94 2.79 -17.52 -13.04
C ALA A 94 2.58 -18.67 -12.06
N THR A 95 3.08 -19.87 -12.37
CA THR A 95 2.91 -21.09 -11.56
C THR A 95 4.07 -21.38 -10.62
N GLY A 96 5.14 -20.56 -10.67
CA GLY A 96 6.33 -20.74 -9.84
C GLY A 96 7.06 -22.05 -10.13
N ALA A 97 7.21 -22.39 -11.42
CA ALA A 97 7.87 -23.63 -11.84
C ALA A 97 9.33 -23.72 -11.36
N ASP A 98 10.00 -22.57 -11.18
CA ASP A 98 11.33 -22.45 -10.58
C ASP A 98 11.31 -21.48 -9.39
N GLU A 99 12.06 -21.79 -8.32
CA GLU A 99 12.16 -20.93 -7.12
C GLU A 99 12.77 -19.53 -7.39
N GLU A 100 13.48 -19.37 -8.51
CA GLU A 100 14.07 -18.08 -8.94
C GLU A 100 13.04 -17.20 -9.68
N THR A 101 12.02 -17.81 -10.29
CA THR A 101 10.97 -17.12 -11.07
C THR A 101 9.60 -17.16 -10.39
N ASP A 102 9.53 -17.61 -9.14
CA ASP A 102 8.31 -17.67 -8.32
C ASP A 102 7.74 -16.28 -8.04
N CYS A 103 6.99 -15.76 -9.01
CA CYS A 103 6.35 -14.46 -8.99
C CYS A 103 5.27 -14.41 -7.90
N GLU A 104 4.55 -15.52 -7.66
CA GLU A 104 3.55 -15.61 -6.60
C GLU A 104 4.17 -15.39 -5.23
N ARG A 105 5.29 -16.05 -4.92
CA ARG A 105 5.99 -15.85 -3.64
C ARG A 105 6.47 -14.41 -3.49
N ALA A 106 7.14 -13.85 -4.50
CA ALA A 106 7.69 -12.50 -4.41
C ALA A 106 6.58 -11.44 -4.28
N LEU A 107 5.46 -11.60 -4.99
CA LEU A 107 4.29 -10.72 -4.85
C LEU A 107 3.62 -10.88 -3.48
N THR A 108 3.57 -12.10 -2.93
CA THR A 108 3.02 -12.36 -1.60
C THR A 108 3.87 -11.73 -0.50
N GLU A 109 5.20 -11.81 -0.61
CA GLU A 109 6.11 -11.13 0.32
C GLU A 109 5.95 -9.61 0.27
N LEU A 110 5.89 -9.04 -0.95
CA LEU A 110 5.64 -7.61 -1.15
C LEU A 110 4.29 -7.17 -0.58
N ALA A 111 3.25 -7.97 -0.81
CA ALA A 111 1.92 -7.75 -0.28
C ALA A 111 1.91 -7.74 1.25
N HIS A 112 2.61 -8.68 1.86
CA HIS A 112 2.74 -8.80 3.31
C HIS A 112 3.45 -7.58 3.91
N ASP A 113 4.52 -7.09 3.28
CA ASP A 113 5.23 -5.89 3.74
C ASP A 113 4.31 -4.67 3.76
N VAL A 114 3.56 -4.43 2.67
CA VAL A 114 2.65 -3.27 2.60
C VAL A 114 1.44 -3.46 3.52
N ALA A 115 0.93 -4.70 3.66
CA ALA A 115 -0.13 -5.03 4.60
C ALA A 115 0.25 -4.67 6.05
N LEU A 116 1.48 -4.98 6.46
CA LEU A 116 2.00 -4.60 7.78
C LEU A 116 2.15 -3.09 7.95
N GLU A 117 2.60 -2.38 6.91
CA GLU A 117 2.78 -0.92 6.95
C GLU A 117 1.44 -0.17 7.07
N HIS A 118 0.34 -0.73 6.56
CA HIS A 118 -0.94 -0.02 6.40
C HIS A 118 -2.12 -0.66 7.17
N GLU A 119 -1.87 -1.68 7.99
CA GLU A 119 -2.89 -2.39 8.78
C GLU A 119 -4.06 -2.95 7.92
N ILE A 120 -3.76 -3.34 6.67
CA ILE A 120 -4.70 -3.99 5.74
C ILE A 120 -4.40 -5.48 5.63
N VAL A 121 -5.40 -6.27 5.25
CA VAL A 121 -5.19 -7.67 4.86
C VAL A 121 -5.17 -7.73 3.33
N LEU A 122 -4.04 -8.11 2.75
CA LEU A 122 -3.92 -8.28 1.30
C LEU A 122 -3.78 -9.77 0.95
N THR A 123 -4.61 -10.25 0.03
CA THR A 123 -4.46 -11.57 -0.59
C THR A 123 -4.04 -11.41 -2.04
N VAL A 124 -3.01 -12.14 -2.47
CA VAL A 124 -2.52 -12.11 -3.85
C VAL A 124 -2.95 -13.38 -4.58
N HIS A 125 -3.41 -13.21 -5.81
CA HIS A 125 -3.75 -14.28 -6.73
C HIS A 125 -3.01 -14.06 -8.04
N VAL A 126 -2.10 -14.97 -8.38
CA VAL A 126 -1.36 -14.93 -9.64
C VAL A 126 -1.92 -16.00 -10.57
N LEU A 127 -2.20 -15.62 -11.82
CA LEU A 127 -2.68 -16.52 -12.85
C LEU A 127 -2.00 -16.21 -14.19
N PRO A 128 -1.75 -17.24 -15.02
CA PRO A 128 -1.45 -17.02 -16.43
C PRO A 128 -2.57 -16.24 -17.12
N ILE A 129 -2.23 -15.34 -18.03
CA ILE A 129 -3.20 -14.48 -18.71
C ILE A 129 -4.19 -15.31 -19.54
N GLU A 130 -3.72 -16.40 -20.18
CA GLU A 130 -4.58 -17.32 -20.92
C GLU A 130 -5.63 -17.97 -20.01
N ARG A 131 -5.26 -18.25 -18.75
CA ARG A 131 -6.16 -18.84 -17.76
C ARG A 131 -7.16 -17.81 -17.24
N PHE A 132 -6.73 -16.56 -17.08
CA PHE A 132 -7.64 -15.45 -16.76
C PHE A 132 -8.71 -15.33 -17.86
N GLU A 133 -8.29 -15.23 -19.12
CA GLU A 133 -9.19 -15.05 -20.27
C GLU A 133 -10.11 -16.25 -20.48
N ALA A 134 -9.59 -17.47 -20.32
CA ALA A 134 -10.40 -18.68 -20.43
C ALA A 134 -11.45 -18.83 -19.31
N ASN A 135 -11.34 -18.08 -18.21
CA ASN A 135 -12.21 -18.17 -17.05
C ASN A 135 -12.83 -16.81 -16.66
N GLU A 136 -13.03 -15.88 -17.61
CA GLU A 136 -13.65 -14.57 -17.33
C GLU A 136 -15.02 -14.69 -16.65
N ASP A 137 -15.79 -15.74 -16.98
CA ASP A 137 -17.09 -16.04 -16.37
C ASP A 137 -17.00 -16.64 -14.95
N HIS A 138 -15.79 -16.85 -14.42
CA HIS A 138 -15.62 -17.37 -13.07
C HIS A 138 -16.02 -16.28 -12.05
N PRO A 139 -16.86 -16.57 -11.03
CA PRO A 139 -17.41 -15.55 -10.14
C PRO A 139 -16.37 -14.65 -9.46
N PHE A 140 -15.17 -15.19 -9.21
CA PHE A 140 -14.05 -14.44 -8.67
C PHE A 140 -13.47 -13.42 -9.65
N ILE A 141 -13.27 -13.81 -10.92
CA ILE A 141 -12.71 -12.95 -11.97
C ILE A 141 -13.75 -11.91 -12.38
N GLU A 142 -15.01 -12.31 -12.55
CA GLU A 142 -16.12 -11.40 -12.83
C GLU A 142 -16.22 -10.32 -11.74
N ARG A 143 -16.14 -10.70 -10.46
CA ARG A 143 -16.12 -9.75 -9.34
C ARG A 143 -14.91 -8.81 -9.40
N ALA A 144 -13.72 -9.33 -9.68
CA ALA A 144 -12.51 -8.52 -9.80
C ALA A 144 -12.65 -7.46 -10.90
N ILE A 145 -13.17 -7.84 -12.07
CA ILE A 145 -13.40 -6.91 -13.19
C ILE A 145 -14.50 -5.90 -12.86
N ALA A 146 -15.58 -6.33 -12.22
CA ALA A 146 -16.74 -5.47 -11.96
C ALA A 146 -16.51 -4.47 -10.81
N GLU A 147 -15.77 -4.85 -9.78
CA GLU A 147 -15.62 -4.07 -8.55
C GLU A 147 -14.21 -3.49 -8.37
N GLY A 148 -13.24 -3.95 -9.17
CA GLY A 148 -11.83 -3.64 -9.00
C GLY A 148 -11.33 -2.42 -9.75
N THR A 149 -10.16 -1.95 -9.32
CA THR A 149 -9.35 -0.95 -10.01
C THR A 149 -8.27 -1.68 -10.80
N GLU A 150 -8.32 -1.56 -12.13
CA GLU A 150 -7.28 -2.08 -13.02
C GLU A 150 -6.12 -1.09 -13.12
N PHE A 151 -4.92 -1.59 -12.86
CA PHE A 151 -3.66 -0.89 -13.01
C PHE A 151 -2.99 -1.34 -14.29
N ILE A 152 -3.42 -0.77 -15.41
CA ILE A 152 -2.76 -0.98 -16.71
C ILE A 152 -1.30 -0.52 -16.62
N SER A 153 -0.37 -1.44 -16.87
CA SER A 153 0.97 -1.06 -17.31
C SER A 153 0.81 -0.33 -18.64
N PRO A 154 1.51 0.79 -18.91
CA PRO A 154 1.54 1.31 -20.26
C PRO A 154 2.03 0.16 -21.15
N THR A 155 1.15 -0.33 -22.02
CA THR A 155 1.56 -1.11 -23.18
C THR A 155 2.78 -0.38 -23.74
N PRO A 156 3.91 -1.05 -24.03
CA PRO A 156 4.93 -0.42 -24.84
C PRO A 156 4.25 -0.13 -26.18
N GLU A 157 3.66 1.06 -26.31
CA GLU A 157 3.20 1.58 -27.58
C GLU A 157 4.40 1.44 -28.49
N SER A 158 4.21 0.66 -29.56
CA SER A 158 5.05 0.58 -30.73
C SER A 158 5.79 1.89 -30.95
N ASN A 159 7.04 1.97 -30.48
CA ASN A 159 7.95 3.01 -30.92
C ASN A 159 8.55 2.55 -32.26
N GLU A 160 7.70 2.33 -33.25
CA GLU A 160 8.09 2.28 -34.64
C GLU A 160 8.21 3.73 -35.12
N ARG A 161 9.43 4.29 -35.08
CA ARG A 161 9.85 5.40 -35.93
C ARG A 161 11.30 5.28 -36.34
#